data_AF-A0AAW1VXC0-F1
#
_entry.id   AF-A0AAW1VXC0-F1
#
_cell.length_a   1.000
_cell.length_b   1.000
_cell.length_c   1.000
_cell.angle_alpha   90.00
_cell.angle_beta   90.00
_cell.angle_gamma   90.00
#
_symmetry.space_group_name_H-M   'P 1'
#
loop_
_entity.id
_entity.type
_entity.pdbx_description
1 polymer ?
#
loop_
_entity_poly.entity_id
_entity_poly.type
_entity_poly.pdbx_seq_one_letter_code
_entity_poly.pdbx_strand_id
1 'polypeptide(L)'
;MRPVCPFVKAARPAEPIKKESSAAETATVSPKCPLGYDSQTFKLGPLSCMICHALLFDSAKCVPCSHSFCKVCVSRFNDCPLCGADIEKIEANSELQGLVDRFIEGHARIKRAHNAAEEGKNDGSDSKRVIYEDVSLERGAFLVQQAMRAFRAQNIESAKSRLSLCAEDIRGQLETMGSTSELCSQLGAVLGMLGDCCRATGDASSAVNYFEESVEFLSKLPRNDQEIIHTLSISLNKIGDLKYYDGDLQAARSYYFQSLNVRRDAVKHDPNIPSQILDLAVSFAKVADVDRSLGNEDVAINEFQEGIKLLESLTLKSEDTGLEQRRLSVLEFLKNQIVEK
;
A
#
# COMPACT_ATOMS: atom_id res chain seq x y z
N MET A 1 -4.67 38.72 1.92
CA MET A 1 -4.14 37.99 3.09
C MET A 1 -4.30 36.51 2.81
N ARG A 2 -3.19 35.76 2.71
CA ARG A 2 -3.18 34.32 2.44
C ARG A 2 -3.12 33.57 3.78
N PRO A 3 -3.94 32.52 4.01
CA PRO A 3 -3.91 31.76 5.26
C PRO A 3 -2.64 30.89 5.32
N VAL A 4 -1.97 30.94 6.48
CA VAL A 4 -0.73 30.22 6.78
C VAL A 4 -1.09 28.91 7.49
N CYS A 5 -0.55 27.79 7.01
CA CYS A 5 -0.70 26.45 7.58
C CYS A 5 0.17 26.31 8.86
N PRO A 6 -0.32 25.71 9.98
CA PRO A 6 0.30 25.85 11.30
C PRO A 6 1.46 24.87 11.61
N PHE A 7 2.07 24.24 10.61
CA PHE A 7 3.17 23.29 10.83
C PHE A 7 4.50 23.82 10.28
N VAL A 8 5.15 24.73 11.02
CA VAL A 8 6.58 25.06 10.82
C VAL A 8 7.32 25.06 12.16
N LYS A 9 8.17 24.03 12.30
CA LYS A 9 9.39 23.86 13.11
C LYS A 9 9.63 24.84 14.28
N ALA A 10 9.59 24.32 15.50
CA ALA A 10 10.39 24.84 16.61
C ALA A 10 11.80 24.22 16.58
N ALA A 11 12.82 25.07 16.49
CA ALA A 11 14.22 24.69 16.61
C ALA A 11 14.53 24.24 18.05
N ARG A 12 15.28 23.14 18.22
CA ARG A 12 15.79 22.70 19.54
C ARG A 12 17.03 23.51 19.91
N PRO A 13 17.19 23.93 21.18
CA PRO A 13 18.42 24.55 21.66
C PRO A 13 19.54 23.50 21.78
N ALA A 14 20.76 23.91 21.44
CA ALA A 14 21.98 23.12 21.53
C ALA A 14 22.56 23.19 22.95
N GLU A 15 22.93 22.05 23.53
CA GLU A 15 23.79 21.97 24.73
C GLU A 15 24.46 20.57 24.84
N PRO A 16 25.52 20.38 25.64
CA PRO A 16 26.86 20.12 25.10
C PRO A 16 27.35 18.67 25.20
N ILE A 17 28.41 18.39 24.42
CA ILE A 17 29.11 17.11 24.31
C ILE A 17 29.83 16.77 25.64
N LYS A 18 29.53 15.61 26.22
CA LYS A 18 30.39 14.91 27.20
C LYS A 18 30.75 13.52 26.69
N LYS A 19 32.06 13.23 26.74
CA LYS A 19 32.70 11.95 26.43
C LYS A 19 32.73 11.03 27.66
N GLU A 20 32.92 9.73 27.35
CA GLU A 20 33.24 8.57 28.23
C GLU A 20 32.04 8.00 29.01
N SER A 21 31.81 6.68 29.14
CA SER A 21 32.64 5.47 28.99
C SER A 21 31.77 4.20 28.91
N SER A 22 32.29 3.16 28.25
CA SER A 22 31.99 1.71 28.30
C SER A 22 30.89 1.17 29.24
N ALA A 23 29.93 0.41 28.69
CA ALA A 23 29.67 -1.02 28.98
C ALA A 23 28.27 -1.48 28.50
N ALA A 24 28.22 -2.75 28.07
CA ALA A 24 27.06 -3.60 27.78
C ALA A 24 26.28 -3.33 26.47
N GLU A 25 26.72 -4.00 25.40
CA GLU A 25 25.90 -4.26 24.21
C GLU A 25 24.69 -5.13 24.58
N THR A 26 23.55 -4.50 24.81
CA THR A 26 22.25 -5.15 24.65
C THR A 26 21.84 -4.96 23.19
N ALA A 27 22.03 -6.01 22.38
CA ALA A 27 21.54 -6.06 21.02
C ALA A 27 20.02 -5.87 21.00
N THR A 28 19.58 -4.63 20.79
CA THR A 28 18.18 -4.30 20.54
C THR A 28 17.80 -4.90 19.18
N VAL A 29 17.23 -6.10 19.21
CA VAL A 29 16.59 -6.70 18.04
C VAL A 29 15.43 -5.78 17.65
N SER A 30 15.55 -5.16 16.48
CA SER A 30 14.47 -4.39 15.86
C SER A 30 13.22 -5.26 15.73
N PRO A 31 12.01 -4.74 16.00
CA PRO A 31 10.79 -5.53 15.94
C PRO A 31 10.62 -6.12 14.53
N LYS A 32 10.64 -7.45 14.45
CA LYS A 32 10.40 -8.20 13.22
C LYS A 32 8.90 -8.17 12.92
N CYS A 33 8.54 -7.80 11.70
CA CYS A 33 7.17 -7.90 11.21
C CYS A 33 6.72 -9.39 11.25
N PRO A 34 5.49 -9.71 11.69
CA PRO A 34 4.97 -11.08 11.70
C PRO A 34 4.90 -11.74 10.31
N LEU A 35 5.00 -10.95 9.25
CA LEU A 35 5.09 -11.38 7.85
C LEU A 35 6.55 -11.54 7.35
N GLY A 36 7.55 -11.45 8.24
CA GLY A 36 8.96 -11.72 7.93
C GLY A 36 9.76 -10.57 7.32
N TYR A 37 9.24 -9.34 7.31
CA TYR A 37 9.94 -8.21 6.69
C TYR A 37 10.89 -7.49 7.66
N ASP A 38 12.20 -7.58 7.41
CA ASP A 38 13.19 -6.62 7.89
C ASP A 38 13.74 -5.76 6.73
N SER A 39 14.10 -4.52 7.03
CA SER A 39 14.55 -3.51 6.06
C SER A 39 16.05 -3.54 5.79
N GLN A 40 16.79 -4.49 6.39
CA GLN A 40 18.24 -4.38 6.51
C GLN A 40 19.04 -5.40 5.68
N THR A 41 18.41 -6.43 5.11
CA THR A 41 19.18 -7.56 4.55
C THR A 41 19.20 -7.68 3.02
N PHE A 42 18.32 -7.01 2.27
CA PHE A 42 18.27 -7.19 0.81
C PHE A 42 18.96 -6.06 0.03
N LYS A 43 20.28 -6.19 -0.21
CA LYS A 43 21.03 -5.33 -1.14
C LYS A 43 20.83 -5.85 -2.57
N LEU A 44 19.84 -5.32 -3.28
CA LEU A 44 19.56 -5.52 -4.73
C LEU A 44 20.72 -5.13 -5.69
N GLY A 45 21.91 -4.87 -5.14
CA GLY A 45 23.11 -4.50 -5.88
C GLY A 45 22.90 -3.24 -6.74
N PRO A 46 23.53 -3.17 -7.93
CA PRO A 46 23.51 -1.99 -8.80
C PRO A 46 22.15 -1.71 -9.45
N LEU A 47 21.17 -2.62 -9.30
CA LEU A 47 19.83 -2.49 -9.88
C LEU A 47 18.85 -1.71 -8.98
N SER A 48 19.30 -1.27 -7.81
CA SER A 48 18.48 -0.52 -6.86
C SER A 48 18.64 0.98 -7.00
N CYS A 49 17.52 1.70 -6.94
CA CYS A 49 17.55 3.15 -6.82
C CYS A 49 17.71 3.52 -5.34
N MET A 50 18.70 4.34 -5.00
CA MET A 50 18.90 4.78 -3.61
C MET A 50 17.81 5.72 -3.07
N ILE A 51 17.00 6.33 -3.94
CA ILE A 51 16.00 7.32 -3.55
C ILE A 51 14.71 6.61 -3.13
N CYS A 52 14.21 5.70 -3.97
CA CYS A 52 13.01 4.93 -3.65
C CYS A 52 13.29 3.58 -2.99
N HIS A 53 14.55 3.15 -2.92
CA HIS A 53 14.98 1.83 -2.45
C HIS A 53 14.33 0.64 -3.18
N ALA A 54 13.68 0.89 -4.31
CA ALA A 54 13.12 -0.12 -5.20
C ALA A 54 14.11 -0.44 -6.33
N LEU A 55 13.83 -1.50 -7.09
CA LEU A 55 14.45 -1.73 -8.39
C LEU A 55 14.25 -0.50 -9.29
N LEU A 56 15.28 -0.20 -10.08
CA LEU A 56 15.25 0.90 -11.03
C LEU A 56 14.07 0.74 -12.01
N PHE A 57 13.51 1.87 -12.41
CA PHE A 57 12.42 1.96 -13.36
C PHE A 57 12.58 3.26 -14.13
N ASP A 58 12.46 3.19 -15.46
CA ASP A 58 12.96 4.23 -16.36
C ASP A 58 14.35 4.69 -15.93
N SER A 59 15.30 3.75 -15.92
CA SER A 59 16.66 3.97 -15.47
C SER A 59 17.28 5.15 -16.21
N ALA A 60 17.84 6.09 -15.46
CA ALA A 60 18.46 7.30 -15.99
C ALA A 60 19.78 7.59 -15.28
N LYS A 61 20.73 8.17 -16.01
CA LYS A 61 22.06 8.57 -15.53
C LYS A 61 22.19 10.09 -15.49
N CYS A 62 22.84 10.60 -14.45
CA CYS A 62 23.18 12.01 -14.32
C CYS A 62 24.43 12.34 -15.14
N VAL A 63 24.47 13.52 -15.76
CA VAL A 63 25.68 14.04 -16.42
C VAL A 63 26.24 15.19 -15.59
N PRO A 64 27.56 15.23 -15.29
CA PRO A 64 28.61 14.35 -15.82
C PRO A 64 28.92 13.09 -14.98
N CYS A 65 28.42 12.98 -13.74
CA CYS A 65 28.87 11.95 -12.79
C CYS A 65 28.46 10.50 -13.11
N SER A 66 27.59 10.28 -14.10
CA SER A 66 27.11 8.96 -14.58
C SER A 66 26.37 8.09 -13.55
N HIS A 67 26.06 8.63 -12.37
CA HIS A 67 25.26 7.95 -11.35
C HIS A 67 23.83 7.70 -11.81
N SER A 68 23.31 6.51 -11.53
CA SER A 68 22.02 6.03 -12.05
C SER A 68 20.91 5.94 -11.00
N PHE A 69 19.70 6.33 -11.40
CA PHE A 69 18.49 6.38 -10.57
C PHE A 69 17.24 6.08 -11.42
N CYS A 70 16.07 5.93 -10.80
CA CYS A 70 14.82 6.04 -11.55
C CYS A 70 14.67 7.48 -12.06
N LYS A 71 14.28 7.67 -13.32
CA LYS A 71 14.12 9.01 -13.93
C LYS A 71 13.27 9.95 -13.08
N VAL A 72 12.09 9.50 -12.63
CA VAL A 72 11.15 10.28 -11.79
C VAL A 72 11.75 10.62 -10.42
N CYS A 73 12.62 9.76 -9.88
CA CYS A 73 13.22 10.00 -8.57
C CYS A 73 14.29 11.11 -8.65
N VAL A 74 15.17 11.03 -9.64
CA VAL A 74 16.28 12.00 -9.78
C VAL A 74 15.83 13.33 -10.35
N SER A 75 14.73 13.39 -11.11
CA SER A 75 14.20 14.65 -11.67
C SER A 75 13.74 15.67 -10.63
N ARG A 76 13.74 15.31 -9.34
CA ARG A 76 13.39 16.19 -8.21
C ARG A 76 14.58 16.94 -7.65
N PHE A 77 15.78 16.65 -8.13
CA PHE A 77 17.04 17.17 -7.62
C PHE A 77 17.78 17.91 -8.73
N ASN A 78 18.50 18.97 -8.34
CA ASN A 78 19.39 19.70 -9.22
C ASN A 78 20.85 19.22 -9.08
N ASP A 79 21.17 18.59 -7.96
CA ASP A 79 22.45 17.99 -7.62
C ASP A 79 22.30 16.47 -7.44
N CYS A 80 23.34 15.72 -7.80
CA CYS A 80 23.32 14.27 -7.76
C CYS A 80 23.23 13.78 -6.31
N PRO A 81 22.18 13.01 -5.92
CA PRO A 81 22.03 12.56 -4.53
C PRO A 81 23.13 11.61 -4.04
N LEU A 82 23.96 11.07 -4.94
CA LEU A 82 25.10 10.20 -4.60
C LEU A 82 26.39 10.97 -4.31
N CYS A 83 26.73 11.98 -5.12
CA CYS A 83 28.03 12.65 -5.04
C CYS A 83 27.98 14.17 -4.88
N GLY A 84 26.79 14.78 -4.91
CA GLY A 84 26.60 16.22 -4.80
C GLY A 84 27.03 17.03 -6.02
N ALA A 85 27.41 16.38 -7.14
CA ALA A 85 27.72 17.09 -8.38
C ALA A 85 26.46 17.64 -9.04
N ASP A 86 26.52 18.85 -9.60
CA ASP A 86 25.41 19.45 -10.34
C ASP A 86 24.99 18.56 -11.52
N ILE A 87 23.67 18.39 -11.69
CA ILE A 87 23.07 17.62 -12.77
C ILE A 87 22.87 18.57 -13.96
N GLU A 88 23.75 18.49 -14.95
CA GLU A 88 23.61 19.27 -16.19
C GLU A 88 22.44 18.75 -17.04
N LYS A 89 22.29 17.43 -17.11
CA LYS A 89 21.20 16.74 -17.78
C LYS A 89 21.00 15.32 -17.24
N ILE A 90 19.80 14.81 -17.48
CA ILE A 90 19.41 13.42 -17.16
C ILE A 90 19.25 12.68 -18.48
N GLU A 91 20.04 11.64 -18.69
CA GLU A 91 19.99 10.79 -19.90
C GLU A 91 19.40 9.42 -19.57
N ALA A 92 18.64 8.83 -20.50
CA ALA A 92 18.16 7.47 -20.34
C ALA A 92 19.33 6.48 -20.30
N ASN A 93 19.24 5.48 -19.43
CA ASN A 93 20.18 4.37 -19.33
C ASN A 93 19.48 3.07 -19.72
N SER A 94 19.25 2.89 -21.02
CA SER A 94 18.48 1.76 -21.57
C SER A 94 19.17 0.41 -21.35
N GLU A 95 20.50 0.37 -21.30
CA GLU A 95 21.25 -0.86 -21.00
C GLU A 95 20.98 -1.33 -19.56
N LEU A 96 21.06 -0.41 -18.60
CA LEU A 96 20.73 -0.71 -17.20
C LEU A 96 19.25 -1.07 -17.04
N GLN A 97 18.35 -0.38 -17.74
CA GLN A 97 16.93 -0.74 -17.73
C GLN A 97 16.72 -2.17 -18.26
N GLY A 98 17.36 -2.56 -19.36
CA GLY A 98 17.28 -3.91 -19.89
C GLY A 98 17.88 -4.99 -18.96
N LEU A 99 18.87 -4.64 -18.12
CA LEU A 99 19.34 -5.52 -17.05
C LEU A 99 18.28 -5.71 -15.95
N VAL A 100 17.62 -4.62 -15.54
CA VAL A 100 16.54 -4.68 -14.54
C VAL A 100 15.37 -5.50 -15.07
N ASP A 101 14.97 -5.32 -16.32
CA ASP A 101 13.83 -6.04 -16.91
C ASP A 101 14.13 -7.55 -17.01
N ARG A 102 15.34 -7.92 -17.44
CA ARG A 102 15.79 -9.33 -17.42
C ARG A 102 15.85 -9.90 -16.00
N PHE A 103 16.25 -9.10 -15.01
CA PHE A 103 16.26 -9.51 -13.62
C PHE A 103 14.83 -9.78 -13.12
N ILE A 104 13.89 -8.89 -13.43
CA ILE A 104 12.47 -9.11 -13.14
C ILE A 104 12.02 -10.40 -13.81
N GLU A 105 12.20 -10.56 -15.12
CA GLU A 105 11.76 -11.78 -15.82
C GLU A 105 12.41 -13.05 -15.27
N GLY A 106 13.68 -12.97 -14.86
CA GLY A 106 14.39 -14.05 -14.17
C GLY A 106 13.64 -14.56 -12.93
N HIS A 107 13.05 -13.67 -12.12
CA HIS A 107 12.22 -14.06 -10.98
C HIS A 107 10.95 -14.85 -11.36
N ALA A 108 10.45 -14.75 -12.60
CA ALA A 108 9.35 -15.63 -13.08
C ALA A 108 9.79 -17.08 -13.29
N ARG A 109 11.05 -17.29 -13.66
CA ARG A 109 11.55 -18.60 -14.06
C ARG A 109 11.89 -19.49 -12.86
N ILE A 110 12.04 -18.92 -11.67
CA ILE A 110 12.42 -19.68 -10.47
C ILE A 110 11.29 -20.61 -9.99
N LYS A 111 10.03 -20.36 -10.39
CA LYS A 111 8.90 -21.28 -10.11
C LYS A 111 8.83 -22.51 -11.02
N ARG A 112 9.77 -22.75 -11.96
CA ARG A 112 9.71 -23.88 -12.92
C ARG A 112 10.76 -24.99 -12.74
N ALA A 113 11.25 -25.23 -11.53
CA ALA A 113 12.22 -26.32 -11.29
C ALA A 113 11.89 -27.24 -10.10
N HIS A 114 10.62 -27.36 -9.70
CA HIS A 114 10.25 -28.34 -8.66
C HIS A 114 9.23 -29.40 -9.07
N ASN A 115 8.58 -29.30 -10.23
CA ASN A 115 7.65 -30.31 -10.73
C ASN A 115 7.98 -30.72 -12.17
N ALA A 116 9.13 -31.36 -12.38
CA ALA A 116 9.40 -32.24 -13.51
C ALA A 116 10.78 -32.89 -13.30
N ALA A 117 10.81 -33.99 -12.54
CA ALA A 117 11.93 -34.91 -12.55
C ALA A 117 11.38 -36.32 -12.81
N GLU A 118 10.93 -36.54 -14.04
CA GLU A 118 11.15 -37.81 -14.72
C GLU A 118 12.02 -37.54 -15.96
N GLU A 119 13.21 -38.14 -15.91
CA GLU A 119 14.07 -38.64 -16.98
C GLU A 119 14.41 -37.79 -18.22
N GLY A 120 15.71 -37.59 -18.44
CA GLY A 120 16.29 -37.64 -19.79
C GLY A 120 17.29 -36.56 -20.21
N LYS A 121 18.57 -36.89 -20.08
CA LYS A 121 19.73 -36.56 -20.94
C LYS A 121 20.15 -35.09 -21.18
N ASN A 122 21.41 -34.85 -20.78
CA ASN A 122 22.34 -33.82 -21.25
C ASN A 122 22.19 -33.44 -22.73
N ASP A 123 22.22 -32.13 -23.02
CA ASP A 123 23.30 -31.59 -23.85
C ASP A 123 23.59 -30.11 -23.53
N GLY A 124 24.87 -29.74 -23.69
CA GLY A 124 25.48 -28.55 -23.11
C GLY A 124 25.24 -27.23 -23.84
N SER A 125 25.06 -26.17 -23.06
CA SER A 125 25.38 -24.79 -23.39
C SER A 125 25.57 -24.06 -22.07
N ASP A 126 26.83 -23.89 -21.67
CA ASP A 126 27.27 -23.25 -20.43
C ASP A 126 26.99 -21.74 -20.45
N SER A 127 25.72 -21.37 -20.32
CA SER A 127 25.33 -20.05 -19.86
C SER A 127 25.42 -20.09 -18.35
N LYS A 128 26.57 -19.67 -17.78
CA LYS A 128 26.77 -19.42 -16.35
C LYS A 128 25.48 -18.89 -15.73
N ARG A 129 24.75 -19.77 -15.03
CA ARG A 129 23.64 -19.35 -14.16
C ARG A 129 24.30 -18.50 -13.10
N VAL A 130 24.12 -17.19 -13.19
CA VAL A 130 24.31 -16.31 -12.04
C VAL A 130 23.22 -16.72 -11.07
N ILE A 131 23.59 -17.58 -10.13
CA ILE A 131 22.76 -17.92 -8.98
C ILE A 131 22.84 -16.70 -8.08
N TYR A 132 21.81 -15.85 -8.16
CA TYR A 132 21.52 -14.97 -7.04
C TYR A 132 21.01 -15.89 -5.93
N GLU A 133 21.91 -16.21 -4.99
CA GLU A 133 21.53 -16.79 -3.71
C GLU A 133 20.47 -15.89 -3.05
N ASP A 134 19.49 -16.55 -2.43
CA ASP A 134 18.27 -16.01 -1.79
C ASP A 134 17.04 -15.84 -2.69
N VAL A 135 16.56 -16.95 -3.27
CA VAL A 135 15.16 -17.07 -3.72
C VAL A 135 14.26 -17.34 -2.50
N SER A 136 14.11 -16.37 -1.62
CA SER A 136 13.24 -16.50 -0.44
C SER A 136 11.84 -15.87 -0.62
N LEU A 137 11.51 -15.34 -1.80
CA LEU A 137 10.22 -14.67 -2.05
C LEU A 137 9.60 -15.16 -3.37
N GLU A 138 8.30 -15.48 -3.33
CA GLU A 138 7.51 -15.69 -4.55
C GLU A 138 7.50 -14.40 -5.38
N ARG A 139 7.54 -14.52 -6.71
CA ARG A 139 7.59 -13.38 -7.64
C ARG A 139 6.55 -12.30 -7.35
N GLY A 140 5.31 -12.70 -7.05
CA GLY A 140 4.23 -11.76 -6.72
C GLY A 140 4.57 -10.90 -5.50
N ALA A 141 4.95 -11.54 -4.38
CA ALA A 141 5.37 -10.84 -3.17
C ALA A 141 6.58 -9.91 -3.41
N PHE A 142 7.55 -10.37 -4.22
CA PHE A 142 8.69 -9.55 -4.62
C PHE A 142 8.24 -8.28 -5.39
N LEU A 143 7.39 -8.43 -6.40
CA LEU A 143 6.88 -7.31 -7.19
C LEU A 143 6.09 -6.31 -6.34
N VAL A 144 5.21 -6.81 -5.47
CA VAL A 144 4.44 -5.98 -4.52
C VAL A 144 5.38 -5.22 -3.59
N GLN A 145 6.42 -5.87 -3.06
CA GLN A 145 7.40 -5.18 -2.20
C GLN A 145 8.12 -4.04 -2.94
N GLN A 146 8.54 -4.26 -4.18
CA GLN A 146 9.16 -3.21 -5.00
C GLN A 146 8.18 -2.08 -5.31
N ALA A 147 6.92 -2.41 -5.60
CA ALA A 147 5.87 -1.43 -5.84
C ALA A 147 5.62 -0.56 -4.61
N MET A 148 5.52 -1.15 -3.42
CA MET A 148 5.30 -0.41 -2.18
C MET A 148 6.45 0.55 -1.86
N ARG A 149 7.70 0.15 -2.11
CA ARG A 149 8.87 1.02 -1.97
C ARG A 149 8.80 2.21 -2.92
N ALA A 150 8.52 1.95 -4.21
CA ALA A 150 8.35 2.98 -5.22
C ALA A 150 7.20 3.95 -4.89
N PHE A 151 6.04 3.42 -4.49
CA PHE A 151 4.86 4.20 -4.14
C PHE A 151 5.11 5.14 -2.97
N ARG A 152 5.74 4.65 -1.88
CA ARG A 152 6.11 5.48 -0.71
C ARG A 152 7.05 6.62 -1.10
N ALA A 153 7.94 6.39 -2.06
CA ALA A 153 8.83 7.40 -2.61
C ALA A 153 8.17 8.29 -3.68
N GLN A 154 6.84 8.22 -3.85
CA GLN A 154 6.08 8.95 -4.86
C GLN A 154 6.51 8.64 -6.30
N ASN A 155 7.16 7.49 -6.56
CA ASN A 155 7.43 7.02 -7.91
C ASN A 155 6.28 6.11 -8.36
N ILE A 156 5.14 6.75 -8.66
CA ILE A 156 3.88 6.04 -8.89
C ILE A 156 3.93 5.20 -10.17
N GLU A 157 4.62 5.67 -11.22
CA GLU A 157 4.79 4.91 -12.47
C GLU A 157 5.53 3.58 -12.24
N SER A 158 6.61 3.62 -11.46
CA SER A 158 7.33 2.41 -11.08
C SER A 158 6.46 1.47 -10.25
N ALA A 159 5.64 2.00 -9.34
CA ALA A 159 4.74 1.18 -8.54
C ALA A 159 3.67 0.52 -9.40
N LYS A 160 3.00 1.31 -10.25
CA LYS A 160 1.96 0.86 -11.20
C LYS A 160 2.51 -0.23 -12.11
N SER A 161 3.68 -0.04 -12.72
CA SER A 161 4.32 -1.04 -13.58
C SER A 161 4.50 -2.39 -12.87
N ARG A 162 5.02 -2.41 -11.63
CA ARG A 162 5.24 -3.69 -10.91
C ARG A 162 3.96 -4.36 -10.48
N LEU A 163 2.95 -3.58 -10.08
CA LEU A 163 1.63 -4.12 -9.72
C LEU A 163 0.89 -4.66 -10.95
N SER A 164 1.00 -4.00 -12.11
CA SER A 164 0.44 -4.48 -13.37
C SER A 164 1.02 -5.84 -13.75
N LEU A 165 2.35 -6.00 -13.70
CA LEU A 165 3.01 -7.28 -13.92
C LEU A 165 2.51 -8.36 -12.94
N CYS A 166 2.40 -8.01 -11.66
CA CYS A 166 1.89 -8.94 -10.65
C CYS A 166 0.44 -9.35 -10.92
N ALA A 167 -0.43 -8.41 -11.30
CA ALA A 167 -1.83 -8.69 -11.62
C ALA A 167 -1.95 -9.59 -12.87
N GLU A 168 -1.15 -9.34 -13.91
CA GLU A 168 -1.07 -10.18 -15.11
C GLU A 168 -0.61 -11.61 -14.78
N ASP A 169 0.43 -11.75 -13.95
CA ASP A 169 0.92 -13.06 -13.51
C ASP A 169 -0.16 -13.85 -12.72
N ILE A 170 -0.95 -13.17 -11.89
CA ILE A 170 -2.03 -13.80 -11.13
C ILE A 170 -3.20 -14.15 -12.05
N ARG A 171 -3.56 -13.29 -13.01
CA ARG A 171 -4.60 -13.58 -14.01
C ARG A 171 -4.23 -14.81 -14.87
N GLY A 172 -2.99 -14.90 -15.33
CA GLY A 172 -2.51 -16.10 -16.03
C GLY A 172 -2.55 -17.38 -15.18
N GLN A 173 -2.32 -17.27 -13.87
CA GLN A 173 -2.50 -18.40 -12.95
C GLN A 173 -3.99 -18.78 -12.78
N LEU A 174 -4.89 -17.81 -12.72
CA LEU A 174 -6.34 -18.06 -12.67
C LEU A 174 -6.85 -18.76 -13.93
N GLU A 175 -6.33 -18.40 -15.11
CA GLU A 175 -6.69 -19.04 -16.38
C GLU A 175 -6.21 -20.51 -16.46
N THR A 176 -5.05 -20.81 -15.89
CA THR A 176 -4.43 -22.15 -15.97
C THR A 176 -4.85 -23.10 -14.85
N MET A 177 -4.99 -22.58 -13.62
CA MET A 177 -5.27 -23.37 -12.42
C MET A 177 -6.73 -23.26 -11.95
N GLY A 178 -7.50 -22.34 -12.52
CA GLY A 178 -8.86 -22.01 -12.08
C GLY A 178 -8.90 -21.08 -10.87
N SER A 179 -10.10 -20.64 -10.53
CA SER A 179 -10.34 -19.70 -9.43
C SER A 179 -10.10 -20.35 -8.07
N THR A 180 -9.05 -19.93 -7.36
CA THR A 180 -8.80 -20.33 -5.96
C THR A 180 -8.99 -19.13 -5.03
N SER A 181 -9.35 -19.39 -3.77
CA SER A 181 -9.54 -18.33 -2.75
C SER A 181 -8.29 -17.46 -2.60
N GLU A 182 -7.12 -18.09 -2.62
CA GLU A 182 -5.83 -17.42 -2.48
C GLU A 182 -5.54 -16.48 -3.66
N LEU A 183 -5.68 -16.98 -4.90
CA LEU A 183 -5.44 -16.16 -6.09
C LEU A 183 -6.43 -15.00 -6.19
N CYS A 184 -7.69 -15.20 -5.84
CA CYS A 184 -8.69 -14.13 -5.77
C CYS A 184 -8.34 -13.09 -4.70
N SER A 185 -7.86 -13.53 -3.52
CA SER A 185 -7.44 -12.62 -2.44
C SER A 185 -6.24 -11.77 -2.89
N GLN A 186 -5.20 -12.43 -3.43
CA GLN A 186 -4.00 -11.77 -3.93
C GLN A 186 -4.31 -10.80 -5.06
N LEU A 187 -5.11 -11.22 -6.06
CA LEU A 187 -5.50 -10.34 -7.16
C LEU A 187 -6.31 -9.14 -6.64
N GLY A 188 -7.28 -9.39 -5.76
CA GLY A 188 -8.07 -8.33 -5.13
C GLY A 188 -7.22 -7.28 -4.42
N ALA A 189 -6.20 -7.71 -3.67
CA ALA A 189 -5.26 -6.80 -3.01
C ALA A 189 -4.41 -6.00 -4.01
N VAL A 190 -3.84 -6.65 -5.02
CA VAL A 190 -3.00 -6.00 -6.05
C VAL A 190 -3.81 -4.99 -6.87
N LEU A 191 -5.05 -5.32 -7.22
CA LEU A 191 -5.97 -4.41 -7.89
C LEU A 191 -6.29 -3.19 -7.04
N GLY A 192 -6.51 -3.37 -5.73
CA GLY A 192 -6.66 -2.25 -4.81
C GLY A 192 -5.45 -1.30 -4.81
N MET A 193 -4.23 -1.86 -4.85
CA MET A 193 -3.01 -1.05 -4.94
C MET A 193 -2.85 -0.35 -6.30
N LEU A 194 -3.30 -0.97 -7.40
CA LEU A 194 -3.36 -0.31 -8.72
C LEU A 194 -4.36 0.84 -8.73
N GLY A 195 -5.51 0.66 -8.09
CA GLY A 195 -6.49 1.72 -7.88
C GLY A 195 -5.90 2.92 -7.13
N ASP A 196 -5.10 2.65 -6.09
CA ASP A 196 -4.37 3.70 -5.36
C ASP A 196 -3.35 4.43 -6.21
N CYS A 197 -2.63 3.72 -7.09
CA CYS A 197 -1.71 4.33 -8.04
C CYS A 197 -2.45 5.28 -8.99
N CYS A 198 -3.56 4.83 -9.59
CA CYS A 198 -4.34 5.64 -10.52
C CYS A 198 -4.95 6.86 -9.83
N ARG A 199 -5.43 6.71 -8.59
CA ARG A 199 -5.92 7.83 -7.78
C ARG A 199 -4.80 8.85 -7.50
N ALA A 200 -3.59 8.39 -7.17
CA ALA A 200 -2.45 9.27 -6.90
C ALA A 200 -1.99 10.05 -8.15
N THR A 201 -2.18 9.50 -9.36
CA THR A 201 -1.89 10.19 -10.63
C THR A 201 -3.04 11.05 -11.15
N GLY A 202 -4.18 11.10 -10.44
CA GLY A 202 -5.38 11.83 -10.86
C GLY A 202 -6.23 11.12 -11.92
N ASP A 203 -5.97 9.85 -12.20
CA ASP A 203 -6.76 9.01 -13.11
C ASP A 203 -7.90 8.34 -12.32
N ALA A 204 -8.94 9.12 -12.02
CA ALA A 204 -10.09 8.68 -11.25
C ALA A 204 -10.86 7.53 -11.93
N SER A 205 -10.98 7.56 -13.27
CA SER A 205 -11.72 6.55 -14.02
C SER A 205 -11.05 5.18 -13.91
N SER A 206 -9.73 5.10 -14.12
CA SER A 206 -9.02 3.83 -13.97
C SER A 206 -8.96 3.38 -12.50
N ALA A 207 -8.91 4.32 -11.56
CA ALA A 207 -8.98 4.01 -10.14
C ALA A 207 -10.29 3.30 -9.77
N VAL A 208 -11.44 3.82 -10.20
CA VAL A 208 -12.74 3.19 -9.99
C VAL A 208 -12.75 1.78 -10.60
N ASN A 209 -12.32 1.60 -11.85
CA ASN A 209 -12.31 0.29 -12.50
C ASN A 209 -11.50 -0.75 -11.72
N TYR A 210 -10.29 -0.40 -11.26
CA TYR A 210 -9.47 -1.32 -10.48
C TYR A 210 -10.05 -1.63 -9.10
N PHE A 211 -10.67 -0.66 -8.42
CA PHE A 211 -11.34 -0.93 -7.15
C PHE A 211 -12.60 -1.78 -7.34
N GLU A 212 -13.38 -1.57 -8.39
CA GLU A 212 -14.56 -2.39 -8.71
C GLU A 212 -14.15 -3.83 -9.02
N GLU A 213 -13.10 -4.04 -9.81
CA GLU A 213 -12.54 -5.39 -10.06
C GLU A 213 -12.02 -6.03 -8.76
N SER A 214 -11.34 -5.25 -7.89
CA SER A 214 -10.92 -5.70 -6.56
C SER A 214 -12.12 -6.17 -5.72
N VAL A 215 -13.19 -5.38 -5.68
CA VAL A 215 -14.44 -5.72 -5.00
C VAL A 215 -15.04 -7.00 -5.59
N GLU A 216 -15.07 -7.16 -6.92
CA GLU A 216 -15.61 -8.34 -7.57
C GLU A 216 -14.92 -9.63 -7.10
N PHE A 217 -13.59 -9.65 -7.08
CA PHE A 217 -12.83 -10.82 -6.62
C PHE A 217 -12.98 -11.06 -5.12
N LEU A 218 -12.81 -10.02 -4.29
CA LEU A 218 -12.89 -10.17 -2.84
C LEU A 218 -14.31 -10.50 -2.39
N SER A 219 -15.33 -10.05 -3.11
CA SER A 219 -16.72 -10.29 -2.75
C SER A 219 -17.11 -11.77 -2.75
N LYS A 220 -16.44 -12.59 -3.58
CA LYS A 220 -16.66 -14.02 -3.75
C LYS A 220 -16.00 -14.87 -2.64
N LEU A 221 -15.16 -14.26 -1.82
CA LEU A 221 -14.40 -14.95 -0.77
C LEU A 221 -15.18 -15.05 0.56
N PRO A 222 -14.92 -16.09 1.38
CA PRO A 222 -15.49 -16.20 2.73
C PRO A 222 -15.17 -14.97 3.58
N ARG A 223 -16.14 -14.54 4.40
CA ARG A 223 -16.04 -13.37 5.29
C ARG A 223 -15.56 -13.74 6.70
N ASN A 224 -14.58 -14.63 6.79
CA ASN A 224 -13.95 -15.04 8.04
C ASN A 224 -12.51 -14.51 8.18
N ASP A 225 -11.90 -14.09 7.07
CA ASP A 225 -10.58 -13.48 7.05
C ASP A 225 -10.67 -11.96 7.23
N GLN A 226 -9.94 -11.45 8.22
CA GLN A 226 -9.91 -10.03 8.57
C GLN A 226 -9.27 -9.16 7.50
N GLU A 227 -8.24 -9.66 6.81
CA GLU A 227 -7.57 -8.93 5.74
C GLU A 227 -8.49 -8.78 4.52
N ILE A 228 -9.27 -9.81 4.19
CA ILE A 228 -10.26 -9.77 3.11
C ILE A 228 -11.37 -8.76 3.44
N ILE A 229 -11.93 -8.82 4.66
CA ILE A 229 -12.97 -7.88 5.12
C ILE A 229 -12.45 -6.44 5.06
N HIS A 230 -11.24 -6.21 5.57
CA HIS A 230 -10.62 -4.90 5.59
C HIS A 230 -10.37 -4.36 4.17
N THR A 231 -9.75 -5.16 3.30
CA THR A 231 -9.42 -4.76 1.93
C THR A 231 -10.68 -4.48 1.12
N LEU A 232 -11.69 -5.35 1.20
CA LEU A 232 -12.98 -5.14 0.53
C LEU A 232 -13.66 -3.85 0.98
N SER A 233 -13.72 -3.63 2.30
CA SER A 233 -14.33 -2.42 2.88
C SER A 233 -13.60 -1.14 2.45
N ILE A 234 -12.26 -1.19 2.35
CA ILE A 234 -11.45 -0.07 1.87
C ILE A 234 -11.69 0.20 0.39
N SER A 235 -11.69 -0.82 -0.47
CA SER A 235 -11.95 -0.64 -1.90
C SER A 235 -13.33 0.00 -2.14
N LEU A 236 -14.37 -0.49 -1.46
CA LEU A 236 -15.71 0.12 -1.50
C LEU A 236 -15.71 1.59 -1.05
N ASN A 237 -15.03 1.90 0.06
CA ASN A 237 -14.93 3.29 0.54
C ASN A 237 -14.18 4.18 -0.44
N LYS A 238 -13.12 3.69 -1.09
CA LYS A 238 -12.36 4.47 -2.07
C LYS A 238 -13.17 4.77 -3.32
N ILE A 239 -14.00 3.83 -3.78
CA ILE A 239 -14.95 4.11 -4.86
C ILE A 239 -15.98 5.15 -4.39
N GLY A 240 -16.51 5.00 -3.18
CA GLY A 240 -17.41 5.98 -2.58
C GLY A 240 -16.82 7.38 -2.53
N ASP A 241 -15.56 7.52 -2.08
CA ASP A 241 -14.83 8.79 -2.05
C ASP A 241 -14.70 9.39 -3.45
N LEU A 242 -14.30 8.58 -4.45
CA LEU A 242 -14.17 9.04 -5.84
C LEU A 242 -15.51 9.52 -6.41
N LYS A 243 -16.61 8.80 -6.15
CA LYS A 243 -17.96 9.19 -6.58
C LYS A 243 -18.47 10.43 -5.86
N TYR A 244 -18.16 10.56 -4.57
CA TYR A 244 -18.52 11.74 -3.77
C TYR A 244 -17.89 13.01 -4.36
N TYR A 245 -16.58 12.97 -4.64
CA TYR A 245 -15.87 14.10 -5.25
C TYR A 245 -16.28 14.38 -6.70
N ASP A 246 -16.79 13.37 -7.42
CA ASP A 246 -17.39 13.52 -8.75
C ASP A 246 -18.81 14.12 -8.71
N GLY A 247 -19.38 14.26 -7.51
CA GLY A 247 -20.74 14.78 -7.30
C GLY A 247 -21.86 13.74 -7.47
N ASP A 248 -21.52 12.48 -7.78
CA ASP A 248 -22.46 11.37 -7.80
C ASP A 248 -22.68 10.84 -6.37
N LEU A 249 -23.37 11.66 -5.57
CA LEU A 249 -23.66 11.38 -4.16
C LEU A 249 -24.48 10.10 -3.98
N GLN A 250 -25.34 9.76 -4.95
CA GLN A 250 -26.17 8.56 -4.86
C GLN A 250 -25.33 7.29 -5.04
N ALA A 251 -24.40 7.28 -6.00
CA ALA A 251 -23.44 6.17 -6.14
C ALA A 251 -22.49 6.11 -4.94
N ALA A 252 -22.00 7.26 -4.45
CA ALA A 252 -21.16 7.32 -3.27
C ALA A 252 -21.83 6.67 -2.05
N ARG A 253 -23.10 7.03 -1.80
CA ARG A 253 -23.92 6.43 -0.74
C ARG A 253 -24.08 4.93 -0.91
N SER A 254 -24.35 4.45 -2.12
CA SER A 254 -24.44 3.01 -2.40
C SER A 254 -23.15 2.27 -1.97
N TYR A 255 -21.99 2.78 -2.37
CA TYR A 255 -20.70 2.17 -2.05
C TYR A 255 -20.33 2.27 -0.57
N TYR A 256 -20.55 3.41 0.09
CA TYR A 256 -20.33 3.53 1.53
C TYR A 256 -21.26 2.61 2.33
N PHE A 257 -22.52 2.48 1.92
CA PHE A 257 -23.47 1.59 2.59
C PHE A 257 -23.10 0.12 2.42
N GLN A 258 -22.59 -0.28 1.24
CA GLN A 258 -22.03 -1.62 1.05
C GLN A 258 -20.83 -1.87 1.99
N SER A 259 -19.91 -0.91 2.11
CA SER A 259 -18.77 -1.00 3.05
C SER A 259 -19.24 -1.11 4.51
N LEU A 260 -20.24 -0.31 4.89
CA LEU A 260 -20.87 -0.36 6.21
C LEU A 260 -21.44 -1.74 6.50
N ASN A 261 -22.15 -2.37 5.55
CA ASN A 261 -22.70 -3.70 5.73
C ASN A 261 -21.62 -4.77 5.88
N VAL A 262 -20.54 -4.71 5.09
CA VAL A 262 -19.40 -5.64 5.23
C VAL A 262 -18.82 -5.58 6.64
N ARG A 263 -18.57 -4.37 7.18
CA ARG A 263 -18.04 -4.21 8.53
C ARG A 263 -19.04 -4.57 9.62
N ARG A 264 -20.31 -4.24 9.42
CA ARG A 264 -21.40 -4.57 10.36
C ARG A 264 -21.54 -6.08 10.50
N ASP A 265 -21.49 -6.80 9.39
CA ASP A 265 -21.58 -8.26 9.42
C ASP A 265 -20.33 -8.87 10.05
N ALA A 266 -19.13 -8.33 9.82
CA ALA A 266 -17.91 -8.77 10.50
C ALA A 266 -18.02 -8.67 12.04
N VAL A 267 -18.48 -7.51 12.55
CA VAL A 267 -18.66 -7.28 14.00
C VAL A 267 -19.72 -8.20 14.61
N LYS A 268 -20.77 -8.59 13.86
CA LYS A 268 -21.74 -9.58 14.36
C LYS A 268 -21.14 -10.97 14.56
N HIS A 269 -20.17 -11.35 13.72
CA HIS A 269 -19.52 -12.66 13.80
C HIS A 269 -18.44 -12.69 14.89
N ASP A 270 -17.69 -11.60 15.04
CA ASP A 270 -16.68 -11.47 16.09
C ASP A 270 -16.72 -10.08 16.76
N PRO A 271 -17.57 -9.90 17.80
CA PRO A 271 -17.76 -8.61 18.45
C PRO A 271 -16.58 -8.20 19.35
N ASN A 272 -15.58 -9.08 19.55
CA ASN A 272 -14.51 -8.87 20.52
C ASN A 272 -13.24 -8.25 19.91
N ILE A 273 -13.30 -7.76 18.67
CA ILE A 273 -12.17 -7.12 18.00
C ILE A 273 -12.37 -5.60 17.97
N PRO A 274 -11.67 -4.83 18.85
CA PRO A 274 -11.89 -3.39 18.95
C PRO A 274 -11.63 -2.60 17.66
N SER A 275 -10.66 -3.04 16.86
CA SER A 275 -10.34 -2.39 15.57
C SER A 275 -11.50 -2.46 14.58
N GLN A 276 -12.30 -3.54 14.61
CA GLN A 276 -13.50 -3.64 13.76
C GLN A 276 -14.60 -2.69 14.20
N ILE A 277 -14.81 -2.51 15.52
CA ILE A 277 -15.81 -1.59 16.06
C ILE A 277 -15.44 -0.15 15.67
N LEU A 278 -14.16 0.21 15.78
CA LEU A 278 -13.65 1.51 15.31
C LEU A 278 -13.89 1.72 13.83
N ASP A 279 -13.55 0.71 13.02
CA ASP A 279 -13.75 0.79 11.58
C ASP A 279 -15.24 0.85 11.20
N LEU A 280 -16.12 0.17 11.94
CA LEU A 280 -17.58 0.23 11.77
C LEU A 280 -18.11 1.64 12.07
N ALA A 281 -17.65 2.27 13.14
CA ALA A 281 -18.02 3.65 13.48
C ALA A 281 -17.59 4.64 12.38
N VAL A 282 -16.40 4.45 11.78
CA VAL A 282 -15.94 5.24 10.62
C VAL A 282 -16.83 5.01 9.40
N SER A 283 -17.28 3.78 9.14
CA SER A 283 -18.22 3.51 8.06
C SER A 283 -19.58 4.18 8.28
N PHE A 284 -20.09 4.25 9.51
CA PHE A 284 -21.28 5.04 9.82
C PHE A 284 -21.08 6.52 9.51
N ALA A 285 -19.92 7.08 9.88
CA ALA A 285 -19.58 8.47 9.60
C ALA A 285 -19.64 8.80 8.10
N LYS A 286 -19.11 7.92 7.25
CA LYS A 286 -19.11 8.10 5.78
C LYS A 286 -20.51 8.06 5.18
N VAL A 287 -21.39 7.16 5.64
CA VAL A 287 -22.79 7.10 5.17
C VAL A 287 -23.56 8.35 5.65
N ALA A 288 -23.37 8.75 6.90
CA ALA A 288 -24.01 9.93 7.45
C ALA A 288 -23.61 11.22 6.72
N ASP A 289 -22.32 11.37 6.40
CA ASP A 289 -21.80 12.53 5.67
C ASP A 289 -22.40 12.67 4.26
N VAL A 290 -22.52 11.56 3.53
CA VAL A 290 -23.19 11.59 2.21
C VAL A 290 -24.70 11.77 2.33
N ASP A 291 -25.35 11.21 3.36
CA ASP A 291 -26.78 11.42 3.59
C ASP A 291 -27.11 12.87 3.94
N ARG A 292 -26.26 13.53 4.74
CA ARG A 292 -26.32 14.98 4.96
C ARG A 292 -26.16 15.74 3.65
N SER A 293 -25.18 15.36 2.83
CA SER A 293 -24.94 16.00 1.53
C SER A 293 -26.12 15.84 0.56
N LEU A 294 -26.91 14.77 0.73
CA LEU A 294 -28.17 14.52 0.00
C LEU A 294 -29.39 15.26 0.60
N GLY A 295 -29.23 15.96 1.73
CA GLY A 295 -30.29 16.67 2.44
C GLY A 295 -31.08 15.82 3.45
N ASN A 296 -30.64 14.59 3.73
CA ASN A 296 -31.28 13.67 4.68
C ASN A 296 -30.74 13.88 6.12
N GLU A 297 -30.85 15.09 6.66
CA GLU A 297 -30.20 15.46 7.94
C GLU A 297 -30.60 14.56 9.12
N ASP A 298 -31.89 14.25 9.26
CA ASP A 298 -32.37 13.38 10.35
C ASP A 298 -31.77 11.96 10.27
N VAL A 299 -31.57 11.44 9.05
CA VAL A 299 -30.93 10.14 8.82
C VAL A 299 -29.46 10.21 9.19
N ALA A 300 -28.76 11.24 8.72
CA ALA A 300 -27.34 11.46 9.03
C ALA A 300 -27.08 11.58 10.53
N ILE A 301 -27.90 12.36 11.26
CA ILE A 301 -27.78 12.50 12.72
C ILE A 301 -27.96 11.15 13.41
N ASN A 302 -28.96 10.36 13.01
CA ASN A 302 -29.17 9.02 13.58
C ASN A 302 -27.96 8.11 13.32
N GLU A 303 -27.38 8.13 12.12
CA GLU A 303 -26.20 7.32 11.79
C GLU A 303 -24.94 7.77 12.55
N PHE A 304 -24.71 9.08 12.71
CA PHE A 304 -23.63 9.59 13.57
C PHE A 304 -23.83 9.14 15.02
N GLN A 305 -25.06 9.17 15.54
CA GLN A 305 -25.37 8.70 16.90
C GLN A 305 -25.10 7.21 17.08
N GLU A 306 -25.41 6.37 16.09
CA GLU A 306 -25.08 4.94 16.13
C GLU A 306 -23.56 4.72 16.20
N GLY A 307 -22.78 5.46 15.41
CA GLY A 307 -21.32 5.44 15.50
C GLY A 307 -20.79 5.85 16.88
N ILE A 308 -21.37 6.90 17.49
CA ILE A 308 -21.00 7.36 18.84
C ILE A 308 -21.30 6.28 19.87
N LYS A 309 -22.50 5.68 19.86
CA LYS A 309 -22.89 4.63 20.81
C LYS A 309 -21.93 3.43 20.75
N LEU A 310 -21.50 3.03 19.55
CA LEU A 310 -20.52 1.96 19.37
C LEU A 310 -19.18 2.29 20.04
N LEU A 311 -18.68 3.51 19.83
CA LEU A 311 -17.41 3.93 20.44
C LEU A 311 -17.53 4.13 21.95
N GLU A 312 -18.65 4.63 22.46
CA GLU A 312 -18.85 4.82 23.91
C GLU A 312 -18.95 3.50 24.66
N SER A 313 -19.55 2.47 24.04
CA SER A 313 -19.64 1.11 24.60
C SER A 313 -18.36 0.27 24.41
N LEU A 314 -17.43 0.72 23.55
CA LEU A 314 -16.16 0.03 23.33
C LEU A 314 -15.27 0.11 24.58
N THR A 315 -14.95 -1.06 25.14
CA THR A 315 -13.98 -1.20 26.24
C THR A 315 -12.63 -1.64 25.69
N LEU A 316 -11.57 -0.88 25.99
CA LEU A 316 -10.19 -1.20 25.59
C LEU A 316 -9.35 -1.58 26.80
N LYS A 317 -8.30 -2.38 26.59
CA LYS A 317 -7.33 -2.69 27.63
C LYS A 317 -6.36 -1.51 27.80
N SER A 318 -5.73 -1.40 28.97
CA SER A 318 -4.76 -0.32 29.26
C SER A 318 -3.54 -0.32 28.32
N GLU A 319 -3.22 -1.46 27.72
CA GLU A 319 -2.15 -1.65 26.74
C GLU A 319 -2.49 -1.11 25.33
N ASP A 320 -3.78 -0.91 25.03
CA ASP A 320 -4.29 -0.51 23.70
C ASP A 320 -4.24 1.01 23.47
N THR A 321 -3.18 1.68 23.91
CA THR A 321 -3.05 3.15 23.89
C THR A 321 -3.28 3.78 22.51
N GLY A 322 -2.79 3.14 21.43
CA GLY A 322 -2.99 3.62 20.06
C GLY A 322 -4.43 3.48 19.57
N LEU A 323 -5.14 2.42 19.98
CA LEU A 323 -6.55 2.24 19.66
C LEU A 323 -7.42 3.21 20.46
N GLU A 324 -7.08 3.48 21.72
CA GLU A 324 -7.78 4.48 22.54
C GLU A 324 -7.62 5.88 21.96
N GLN A 325 -6.40 6.27 21.54
CA GLN A 325 -6.20 7.55 20.86
C GLN A 325 -7.05 7.66 19.59
N ARG A 326 -7.08 6.60 18.76
CA ARG A 326 -7.92 6.56 17.55
C ARG A 326 -9.41 6.64 17.89
N ARG A 327 -9.86 5.92 18.92
CA ARG A 327 -11.23 5.93 19.42
C ARG A 327 -11.67 7.33 19.82
N LEU A 328 -10.86 8.02 20.63
CA LEU A 328 -11.15 9.38 21.08
C LEU A 328 -11.22 10.36 19.91
N SER A 329 -10.28 10.29 18.96
CA SER A 329 -10.31 11.15 17.77
C SER A 329 -11.55 10.94 16.90
N VAL A 330 -11.96 9.69 16.67
CA VAL A 330 -13.18 9.42 15.89
C VAL A 330 -14.43 9.83 16.67
N LEU A 331 -14.48 9.56 17.97
CA LEU A 331 -15.60 9.93 18.84
C LEU A 331 -15.79 11.46 18.89
N GLU A 332 -14.71 12.21 19.04
CA GLU A 332 -14.71 13.67 19.01
C GLU A 332 -15.21 14.20 17.66
N PHE A 333 -14.68 13.66 16.55
CA PHE A 333 -15.15 13.99 15.21
C PHE A 333 -16.67 13.79 15.08
N LEU A 334 -17.17 12.61 15.45
CA LEU A 334 -18.60 12.29 15.36
C LEU A 334 -19.47 13.19 16.23
N LYS A 335 -19.03 13.51 17.46
CA LYS A 335 -19.75 14.43 18.36
C LYS A 335 -19.85 15.83 17.76
N ASN A 336 -18.78 16.33 17.15
CA ASN A 336 -18.79 17.63 16.50
C ASN A 336 -19.80 17.69 15.34
N GLN A 337 -19.99 16.60 14.60
CA GLN A 337 -20.98 16.54 13.51
C GLN A 337 -22.43 16.71 13.96
N ILE A 338 -22.75 16.50 15.24
CA ILE A 338 -24.11 16.64 15.78
C ILE A 338 -24.31 17.99 16.48
N VAL A 339 -23.22 18.56 17.02
CA VAL A 339 -23.25 19.81 17.80
C VAL A 339 -23.28 21.05 16.89
N GLU A 340 -22.72 20.97 15.68
CA GLU A 340 -22.81 22.03 14.67
C GLU A 340 -24.26 22.16 14.16
N LYS A 341 -25.06 22.97 14.85
CA LYS A 341 -26.38 23.47 14.44
C LYS A 341 -26.39 25.00 14.38
#